data_AF-A0AAJ0SE32-F1
#
_entry.id   AF-A0AAJ0SE32-F1
#
_cell.length_a   1.000
_cell.length_b   1.000
_cell.length_c   1.000
_cell.angle_alpha   90.00
_cell.angle_beta   90.00
_cell.angle_gamma   90.00
#
_symmetry.space_group_name_H-M   'P 1'
#
loop_
_entity.id
_entity.type
_entity.pdbx_description
1 polymer ?
#
loop_
_entity_poly.entity_id
_entity_poly.type
_entity_poly.pdbx_seq_one_letter_code
_entity_poly.pdbx_strand_id
1 'polypeptide(L)'
;MQNSNFKLITIKEVKSQFPFLIDHEGFDYFDEWDDQDFFLVANEDVNLKGNFYLDLYEDKEKKWLSKLLNFSVKEIDEIRIEGILINGNFSTSGTIINAEGDYGPYIFINGNVDCQSLLLGGSYVEIIGNLKAKEVVMNSYNHGNFKCSGVIEAPVFIVEDHNTVFADRKNNLFYYNDRANDFGPKNDCEYDDDTDEEIISAELRKLLDNPLIETFEELKRELENGKLVLKQNNPPAKNYEYWQKRVLSNYRDLKLVPAEYKTKALCELALDITFHALPFVSQEFITPELCEKLVTKDGFAIQKIPHEFITKELCLKASQSGTLISIIPSEFYSEELILTTFKNGKHEPDINDVPSEFITDSLLEEYVKIGKGLWLDKVCKENGKDKLSILKRVIDSGIENLDAVFGSHFSKEVVDYAAAIYNNENHKQEWNNYVQKYKVKFERLELNEYL
;
A
#
# COMPACT_ATOMS: atom_id res chain seq x y z
N MET A 1 7.62 -35.74 7.77
CA MET A 1 6.98 -35.65 6.45
C MET A 1 5.52 -35.97 6.68
N GLN A 2 4.63 -34.97 6.59
CA GLN A 2 3.21 -35.25 6.51
C GLN A 2 2.99 -35.83 5.12
N ASN A 3 2.62 -37.11 5.03
CA ASN A 3 2.02 -37.59 3.78
C ASN A 3 0.71 -36.83 3.65
N SER A 4 0.69 -35.84 2.76
CA SER A 4 -0.57 -35.28 2.32
C SER A 4 -1.18 -36.30 1.35
N ASN A 5 -2.45 -36.64 1.54
CA ASN A 5 -3.17 -37.53 0.64
C ASN A 5 -3.58 -36.82 -0.66
N PHE A 6 -3.08 -35.60 -0.87
CA PHE A 6 -3.36 -34.80 -2.04
C PHE A 6 -2.56 -35.30 -3.25
N LYS A 7 -3.23 -35.28 -4.40
CA LYS A 7 -2.64 -35.57 -5.70
C LYS A 7 -2.94 -34.42 -6.64
N LEU A 8 -1.99 -34.09 -7.50
CA LEU A 8 -2.26 -33.24 -8.65
C LEU A 8 -2.99 -34.08 -9.70
N ILE A 9 -4.17 -33.63 -10.08
CA ILE A 9 -5.01 -34.26 -11.10
C ILE A 9 -5.37 -33.17 -12.10
N THR A 10 -5.29 -33.48 -13.39
CA THR A 10 -5.64 -32.48 -14.43
C THR A 10 -7.12 -32.11 -14.36
N ILE A 11 -7.48 -30.90 -14.75
CA ILE A 11 -8.88 -30.43 -14.77
C ILE A 11 -9.73 -31.35 -15.66
N LYS A 12 -9.20 -31.81 -16.79
CA LYS A 12 -9.85 -32.82 -17.64
C LYS A 12 -10.21 -34.10 -16.88
N GLU A 13 -9.29 -34.62 -16.07
CA GLU A 13 -9.53 -35.81 -15.26
C GLU A 13 -10.50 -35.53 -14.12
N VAL A 14 -10.47 -34.34 -13.51
CA VAL A 14 -11.45 -33.93 -12.49
C VAL A 14 -12.86 -33.89 -13.08
N LYS A 15 -13.05 -33.22 -14.22
CA LYS A 15 -14.34 -33.17 -14.94
C LYS A 15 -14.87 -34.58 -15.26
N SER A 16 -13.98 -35.54 -15.56
CA SER A 16 -14.36 -36.93 -15.81
C SER A 16 -14.65 -37.76 -14.55
N GLN A 17 -13.89 -37.57 -13.47
CA GLN A 17 -13.99 -38.39 -12.25
C GLN A 17 -15.06 -37.87 -11.29
N PHE A 18 -15.29 -36.56 -11.29
CA PHE A 18 -16.20 -35.85 -10.39
C PHE A 18 -17.17 -34.97 -11.20
N PRO A 19 -17.97 -35.55 -12.10
CA PRO A 19 -18.82 -34.80 -13.01
C PRO A 19 -19.86 -33.94 -12.29
N PHE A 20 -20.20 -34.28 -11.03
CA PHE A 20 -21.11 -33.48 -10.22
C PHE A 20 -20.60 -32.05 -9.97
N LEU A 21 -19.29 -31.80 -9.99
CA LEU A 21 -18.72 -30.47 -9.77
C LEU A 21 -19.08 -29.48 -10.88
N ILE A 22 -19.30 -29.97 -12.10
CA ILE A 22 -19.57 -29.14 -13.29
C ILE A 22 -20.88 -28.37 -13.13
N ASP A 23 -21.81 -28.89 -12.32
CA ASP A 23 -23.10 -28.26 -12.07
C ASP A 23 -23.06 -27.25 -10.91
N HIS A 24 -21.91 -27.10 -10.22
CA HIS A 24 -21.74 -26.12 -9.15
C HIS A 24 -21.40 -24.75 -9.72
N GLU A 25 -22.07 -23.72 -9.20
CA GLU A 25 -21.94 -22.34 -9.66
C GLU A 25 -20.49 -21.86 -9.68
N GLY A 26 -19.68 -22.17 -8.66
CA GLY A 26 -18.29 -21.69 -8.60
C GLY A 26 -17.28 -22.45 -9.47
N PHE A 27 -17.66 -23.59 -10.04
CA PHE A 27 -16.74 -24.41 -10.81
C PHE A 27 -16.55 -23.81 -12.21
N ASP A 28 -15.32 -23.39 -12.52
CA ASP A 28 -14.98 -22.76 -13.81
C ASP A 28 -15.89 -21.54 -14.10
N TYR A 29 -16.16 -20.72 -13.07
CA TYR A 29 -17.17 -19.65 -13.11
C TYR A 29 -17.03 -18.67 -14.29
N PHE A 30 -15.79 -18.44 -14.74
CA PHE A 30 -15.48 -17.55 -15.86
C PHE A 30 -15.29 -18.29 -17.21
N ASP A 31 -15.39 -19.62 -17.24
CA ASP A 31 -15.09 -20.49 -18.40
C ASP A 31 -13.68 -20.24 -18.97
N GLU A 32 -12.68 -20.05 -18.10
CA GLU A 32 -11.32 -19.66 -18.46
C GLU A 32 -10.26 -20.74 -18.20
N TRP A 33 -10.60 -21.83 -17.51
CA TRP A 33 -9.61 -22.83 -17.12
C TRP A 33 -9.11 -23.67 -18.29
N ASP A 34 -7.79 -23.91 -18.34
CA ASP A 34 -7.19 -24.89 -19.26
C ASP A 34 -7.36 -26.30 -18.68
N ASP A 35 -7.94 -27.20 -19.47
CA ASP A 35 -8.12 -28.62 -19.11
C ASP A 35 -6.79 -29.35 -18.74
N GLN A 36 -5.63 -28.80 -19.11
CA GLN A 36 -4.30 -29.30 -18.72
C GLN A 36 -3.78 -28.75 -17.39
N ASP A 37 -4.40 -27.69 -16.85
CA ASP A 37 -4.10 -27.20 -15.51
C ASP A 37 -4.59 -28.19 -14.44
N PHE A 38 -4.24 -27.93 -13.18
CA PHE A 38 -4.35 -28.92 -12.12
C PHE A 38 -5.34 -28.55 -11.04
N PHE A 39 -5.88 -29.59 -10.41
CA PHE A 39 -6.53 -29.54 -9.12
C PHE A 39 -5.68 -30.30 -8.09
N LEU A 40 -5.70 -29.81 -6.86
CA LEU A 40 -5.23 -30.53 -5.70
C LEU A 40 -6.36 -31.40 -5.13
N VAL A 41 -6.30 -32.72 -5.37
CA VAL A 41 -7.41 -33.64 -5.08
C VAL A 41 -7.07 -34.61 -3.96
N ALA A 42 -7.97 -34.74 -2.98
CA ALA A 42 -8.02 -35.83 -2.00
C ALA A 42 -9.39 -36.49 -2.04
N ASN A 43 -9.43 -37.81 -2.26
CA ASN A 43 -10.67 -38.59 -2.34
C ASN A 43 -10.97 -39.36 -1.04
N GLU A 44 -10.59 -38.77 0.08
CA GLU A 44 -10.72 -39.32 1.43
C GLU A 44 -10.62 -38.18 2.46
N ASP A 45 -10.81 -38.51 3.74
CA ASP A 45 -10.64 -37.53 4.82
C ASP A 45 -9.19 -37.00 4.88
N VAL A 46 -9.05 -35.68 4.99
CA VAL A 46 -7.75 -35.00 5.09
C VAL A 46 -7.56 -34.49 6.51
N ASN A 47 -6.42 -34.85 7.12
CA ASN A 47 -6.05 -34.39 8.46
C ASN A 47 -4.63 -33.80 8.44
N LEU A 48 -4.52 -32.49 8.66
CA LEU A 48 -3.25 -31.76 8.65
C LEU A 48 -2.93 -31.15 10.03
N LYS A 49 -1.65 -30.90 10.26
CA LYS A 49 -1.17 -30.08 11.39
C LYS A 49 -0.58 -28.79 10.85
N GLY A 50 -0.88 -27.68 11.52
CA GLY A 50 -0.46 -26.34 11.12
C GLY A 50 -1.51 -25.65 10.24
N ASN A 51 -1.14 -24.53 9.64
CA ASN A 51 -2.05 -23.79 8.76
C ASN A 51 -2.20 -24.47 7.39
N PHE A 52 -3.32 -24.24 6.73
CA PHE A 52 -3.58 -24.63 5.36
C PHE A 52 -3.80 -23.36 4.53
N TYR A 53 -2.99 -23.16 3.50
CA TYR A 53 -2.99 -21.93 2.73
C TYR A 53 -3.69 -22.16 1.38
N LEU A 54 -4.50 -21.19 1.00
CA LEU A 54 -5.25 -21.14 -0.26
C LEU A 54 -4.63 -20.13 -1.24
N ASP A 55 -3.77 -19.22 -0.76
CA ASP A 55 -3.00 -18.26 -1.57
C ASP A 55 -1.84 -18.98 -2.30
N LEU A 56 -2.16 -19.97 -3.14
CA LEU A 56 -1.17 -20.92 -3.70
C LEU A 56 -0.11 -20.27 -4.59
N TYR A 57 -0.34 -19.04 -5.04
CA TYR A 57 0.53 -18.29 -5.94
C TYR A 57 1.52 -17.37 -5.21
N GLU A 58 1.36 -17.19 -3.90
CA GLU A 58 2.24 -16.35 -3.08
C GLU A 58 3.58 -17.04 -2.77
N ASP A 59 4.68 -16.28 -2.78
CA ASP A 59 6.04 -16.81 -2.65
C ASP A 59 6.28 -17.61 -1.35
N LYS A 60 5.63 -17.20 -0.26
CA LYS A 60 5.75 -17.86 1.04
C LYS A 60 4.96 -19.18 1.06
N GLU A 61 3.79 -19.19 0.46
CA GLU A 61 2.85 -20.30 0.39
C GLU A 61 3.31 -21.36 -0.61
N LYS A 62 3.94 -20.97 -1.72
CA LYS A 62 4.62 -21.91 -2.64
C LYS A 62 5.65 -22.79 -1.95
N LYS A 63 6.42 -22.24 -1.00
CA LYS A 63 7.39 -23.03 -0.19
C LYS A 63 6.71 -24.01 0.77
N TRP A 64 5.49 -23.71 1.21
CA TRP A 64 4.68 -24.63 1.99
C TRP A 64 4.09 -25.73 1.08
N LEU A 65 3.53 -25.35 -0.06
CA LEU A 65 2.95 -26.25 -1.04
C LEU A 65 3.99 -27.25 -1.60
N SER A 66 5.21 -26.79 -1.87
CA SER A 66 6.29 -27.65 -2.34
C SER A 66 6.62 -28.77 -1.32
N LYS A 67 6.54 -28.46 -0.01
CA LYS A 67 6.73 -29.46 1.05
C LYS A 67 5.52 -30.39 1.18
N LEU A 68 4.31 -29.85 0.98
CA LEU A 68 3.06 -30.62 1.05
C LEU A 68 3.00 -31.68 -0.06
N LEU A 69 3.43 -31.32 -1.27
CA LEU A 69 3.40 -32.17 -2.46
C LEU A 69 4.71 -32.92 -2.72
N ASN A 70 5.77 -32.62 -1.97
CA ASN A 70 7.12 -33.16 -2.18
C ASN A 70 7.72 -32.82 -3.56
N PHE A 71 7.56 -31.56 -3.98
CA PHE A 71 8.20 -30.95 -5.15
C PHE A 71 9.22 -29.89 -4.73
N SER A 72 10.12 -29.53 -5.64
CA SER A 72 10.90 -28.31 -5.53
C SER A 72 10.04 -27.07 -5.79
N VAL A 73 10.46 -25.92 -5.28
CA VAL A 73 9.73 -24.65 -5.50
C VAL A 73 9.64 -24.30 -6.99
N LYS A 74 10.70 -24.60 -7.77
CA LYS A 74 10.70 -24.36 -9.22
C LYS A 74 9.67 -25.19 -9.96
N GLU A 75 9.46 -26.43 -9.55
CA GLU A 75 8.41 -27.27 -10.14
C GLU A 75 7.02 -26.72 -9.78
N ILE A 76 6.83 -26.21 -8.56
CA ILE A 76 5.57 -25.55 -8.17
C ILE A 76 5.30 -24.29 -9.02
N ASP A 77 6.32 -23.50 -9.36
CA ASP A 77 6.17 -22.31 -10.20
C ASP A 77 5.65 -22.61 -11.62
N GLU A 78 5.87 -23.84 -12.10
CA GLU A 78 5.43 -24.30 -13.43
C GLU A 78 4.03 -24.96 -13.39
N ILE A 79 3.48 -25.18 -12.18
CA ILE A 79 2.19 -25.86 -11.99
C ILE A 79 1.13 -24.81 -11.67
N ARG A 80 0.14 -24.71 -12.56
CA ARG A 80 -1.06 -23.90 -12.35
C ARG A 80 -2.14 -24.74 -11.66
N ILE A 81 -2.55 -24.34 -10.45
CA ILE A 81 -3.55 -25.04 -9.65
C ILE A 81 -4.80 -24.17 -9.57
N GLU A 82 -5.84 -24.56 -10.28
CA GLU A 82 -7.11 -23.80 -10.35
C GLU A 82 -8.09 -24.19 -9.24
N GLY A 83 -7.90 -25.35 -8.62
CA GLY A 83 -8.82 -25.78 -7.57
C GLY A 83 -8.28 -26.80 -6.58
N ILE A 84 -9.00 -26.93 -5.48
CA ILE A 84 -8.77 -27.90 -4.41
C ILE A 84 -10.06 -28.69 -4.20
N LEU A 85 -9.99 -30.01 -4.33
CA LEU A 85 -11.11 -30.92 -4.09
C LEU A 85 -10.79 -31.85 -2.92
N ILE A 86 -11.60 -31.78 -1.87
CA ILE A 86 -11.59 -32.75 -0.78
C ILE A 86 -12.93 -33.48 -0.79
N ASN A 87 -12.96 -34.69 -1.36
CA ASN A 87 -14.14 -35.54 -1.34
C ASN A 87 -14.20 -36.37 -0.03
N GLY A 88 -14.30 -35.65 1.09
CA GLY A 88 -14.26 -36.18 2.45
C GLY A 88 -14.31 -35.05 3.47
N ASN A 89 -14.12 -35.38 4.75
CA ASN A 89 -13.96 -34.37 5.80
C ASN A 89 -12.56 -33.76 5.76
N PHE A 90 -12.44 -32.49 6.15
CA PHE A 90 -11.17 -31.81 6.28
C PHE A 90 -10.94 -31.33 7.71
N SER A 91 -9.83 -31.72 8.31
CA SER A 91 -9.42 -31.21 9.61
C SER A 91 -8.00 -30.66 9.55
N THR A 92 -7.78 -29.51 10.19
CA THR A 92 -6.45 -28.97 10.42
C THR A 92 -6.30 -28.37 11.81
N SER A 93 -5.12 -28.53 12.42
CA SER A 93 -4.86 -27.96 13.75
C SER A 93 -4.60 -26.45 13.74
N GLY A 94 -4.44 -25.84 12.57
CA GLY A 94 -4.19 -24.40 12.39
C GLY A 94 -5.30 -23.70 11.63
N THR A 95 -4.98 -22.54 11.06
CA THR A 95 -5.94 -21.71 10.33
C THR A 95 -5.99 -22.11 8.86
N ILE A 96 -7.18 -22.12 8.25
CA ILE A 96 -7.35 -22.18 6.80
C ILE A 96 -7.36 -20.73 6.30
N ILE A 97 -6.45 -20.37 5.39
CA ILE A 97 -6.10 -18.98 5.09
C ILE A 97 -6.18 -18.73 3.59
N ASN A 98 -7.05 -17.81 3.19
CA ASN A 98 -6.96 -17.05 1.95
C ASN A 98 -6.90 -15.56 2.32
N ALA A 99 -5.67 -15.04 2.41
CA ALA A 99 -5.40 -13.65 2.76
C ALA A 99 -5.67 -12.70 1.59
N GLU A 100 -5.35 -13.19 0.39
CA GLU A 100 -5.58 -12.46 -0.86
C GLU A 100 -7.07 -12.21 -1.05
N GLY A 101 -7.43 -10.94 -1.25
CA GLY A 101 -8.81 -10.51 -1.40
C GLY A 101 -9.32 -10.65 -2.82
N ASP A 102 -8.45 -10.54 -3.83
CA ASP A 102 -8.88 -10.41 -5.22
C ASP A 102 -9.07 -11.75 -5.94
N TYR A 103 -8.39 -12.81 -5.50
CA TYR A 103 -8.41 -14.09 -6.20
C TYR A 103 -8.07 -15.28 -5.28
N GLY A 104 -8.26 -16.48 -5.82
CA GLY A 104 -7.81 -17.73 -5.23
C GLY A 104 -8.36 -18.94 -6.00
N PRO A 105 -7.91 -20.17 -5.67
CA PRO A 105 -8.41 -21.37 -6.32
C PRO A 105 -9.88 -21.61 -5.97
N TYR A 106 -10.59 -22.38 -6.79
CA TYR A 106 -11.90 -22.92 -6.41
C TYR A 106 -11.73 -24.05 -5.40
N ILE A 107 -12.44 -24.00 -4.27
CA ILE A 107 -12.35 -25.01 -3.21
C ILE A 107 -13.69 -25.71 -3.04
N PHE A 108 -13.67 -27.04 -3.13
CA PHE A 108 -14.82 -27.87 -2.86
C PHE A 108 -14.52 -28.93 -1.79
N ILE A 109 -15.29 -28.92 -0.71
CA ILE A 109 -15.18 -29.90 0.38
C ILE A 109 -16.52 -30.61 0.55
N ASN A 110 -16.56 -31.90 0.21
CA ASN A 110 -17.78 -32.73 0.26
C ASN A 110 -18.12 -33.26 1.66
N GLY A 111 -17.60 -32.63 2.70
CA GLY A 111 -17.68 -33.11 4.08
C GLY A 111 -17.62 -31.98 5.10
N ASN A 112 -17.43 -32.36 6.36
CA ASN A 112 -17.29 -31.39 7.45
C ASN A 112 -15.87 -30.82 7.49
N VAL A 113 -15.75 -29.59 8.01
CA VAL A 113 -14.49 -28.90 8.22
C VAL A 113 -14.27 -28.63 9.70
N ASP A 114 -13.12 -29.03 10.25
CA ASP A 114 -12.68 -28.73 11.61
C ASP A 114 -11.34 -27.98 11.58
N CYS A 115 -11.30 -26.74 12.07
CA CYS A 115 -10.09 -25.90 12.02
C CYS A 115 -9.88 -25.04 13.29
N GLN A 116 -8.72 -24.40 13.41
CA GLN A 116 -8.51 -23.37 14.43
C GLN A 116 -9.38 -22.14 14.13
N SER A 117 -9.18 -21.59 12.94
CA SER A 117 -9.88 -20.44 12.39
C SER A 117 -9.99 -20.62 10.88
N LEU A 118 -10.91 -19.88 10.26
CA LEU A 118 -11.05 -19.78 8.81
C LEU A 118 -10.99 -18.30 8.43
N LEU A 119 -10.08 -17.95 7.54
CA LEU A 119 -10.02 -16.65 6.87
C LEU A 119 -10.22 -16.87 5.38
N LEU A 120 -11.27 -16.27 4.81
CA LEU A 120 -11.55 -16.30 3.38
C LEU A 120 -11.52 -14.89 2.78
N GLY A 121 -10.80 -14.76 1.67
CA GLY A 121 -10.75 -13.59 0.80
C GLY A 121 -11.33 -13.94 -0.57
N GLY A 122 -10.57 -13.73 -1.65
CA GLY A 122 -11.03 -13.83 -3.03
C GLY A 122 -11.34 -15.23 -3.59
N SER A 123 -11.12 -16.30 -2.84
CA SER A 123 -11.41 -17.66 -3.30
C SER A 123 -12.91 -17.94 -3.37
N TYR A 124 -13.30 -18.84 -4.28
CA TYR A 124 -14.64 -19.42 -4.28
C TYR A 124 -14.63 -20.73 -3.49
N VAL A 125 -15.32 -20.78 -2.35
CA VAL A 125 -15.26 -21.90 -1.39
C VAL A 125 -16.63 -22.50 -1.14
N GLU A 126 -16.77 -23.80 -1.38
CA GLU A 126 -17.96 -24.59 -1.08
C GLU A 126 -17.67 -25.68 -0.04
N ILE A 127 -18.37 -25.63 1.09
CA ILE A 127 -18.39 -26.67 2.12
C ILE A 127 -19.78 -27.28 2.15
N ILE A 128 -19.89 -28.57 1.84
CA ILE A 128 -21.18 -29.28 1.85
C ILE A 128 -21.61 -29.64 3.28
N GLY A 129 -20.65 -29.97 4.16
CA GLY A 129 -20.93 -30.32 5.55
C GLY A 129 -20.98 -29.12 6.49
N ASN A 130 -20.80 -29.39 7.78
CA ASN A 130 -20.68 -28.36 8.81
C ASN A 130 -19.25 -27.80 8.84
N LEU A 131 -19.13 -26.51 9.14
CA LEU A 131 -17.86 -25.87 9.45
C LEU A 131 -17.78 -25.64 10.95
N LYS A 132 -16.74 -26.17 11.59
CA LYS A 132 -16.43 -25.93 12.99
C LYS A 132 -15.05 -25.29 13.13
N ALA A 133 -15.03 -24.05 13.62
CA ALA A 133 -13.81 -23.34 13.96
C ALA A 133 -13.68 -23.20 15.47
N LYS A 134 -12.46 -23.35 15.99
CA LYS A 134 -12.15 -23.14 17.41
C LYS A 134 -12.28 -21.68 17.83
N GLU A 135 -11.98 -20.71 16.94
CA GLU A 135 -12.00 -19.29 17.26
C GLU A 135 -12.88 -18.45 16.33
N VAL A 136 -12.39 -18.18 15.13
CA VAL A 136 -12.92 -17.16 14.23
C VAL A 136 -13.16 -17.76 12.86
N VAL A 137 -14.34 -17.51 12.31
CA VAL A 137 -14.58 -17.55 10.87
C VAL A 137 -14.70 -16.10 10.43
N MET A 138 -13.83 -15.65 9.52
CA MET A 138 -13.85 -14.32 8.96
C MET A 138 -13.80 -14.42 7.44
N ASN A 139 -14.79 -13.85 6.79
CA ASN A 139 -14.80 -13.71 5.34
C ASN A 139 -14.80 -12.22 5.03
N SER A 140 -13.86 -11.80 4.20
CA SER A 140 -13.54 -10.40 3.96
C SER A 140 -13.37 -10.15 2.47
N TYR A 141 -13.86 -9.01 2.01
CA TYR A 141 -13.71 -8.48 0.65
C TYR A 141 -14.57 -9.17 -0.44
N ASN A 142 -15.07 -8.35 -1.38
CA ASN A 142 -16.22 -8.71 -2.22
C ASN A 142 -15.94 -9.57 -3.45
N HIS A 143 -14.69 -9.82 -3.78
CA HIS A 143 -14.33 -10.69 -4.90
C HIS A 143 -14.45 -12.19 -4.55
N GLY A 144 -14.54 -12.52 -3.26
CA GLY A 144 -14.69 -13.88 -2.76
C GLY A 144 -16.12 -14.40 -2.71
N ASN A 145 -16.25 -15.74 -2.63
CA ASN A 145 -17.53 -16.41 -2.44
C ASN A 145 -17.39 -17.56 -1.44
N PHE A 146 -18.28 -17.61 -0.46
CA PHE A 146 -18.33 -18.71 0.50
C PHE A 146 -19.73 -19.26 0.62
N LYS A 147 -19.85 -20.58 0.39
CA LYS A 147 -21.09 -21.33 0.56
C LYS A 147 -20.89 -22.49 1.53
N CYS A 148 -21.59 -22.46 2.66
CA CYS A 148 -21.64 -23.56 3.62
C CYS A 148 -23.05 -24.17 3.65
N SER A 149 -23.22 -25.38 3.13
CA SER A 149 -24.54 -26.04 3.12
C SER A 149 -24.95 -26.57 4.50
N GLY A 150 -24.02 -26.65 5.45
CA GLY A 150 -24.27 -27.01 6.84
C GLY A 150 -24.25 -25.83 7.80
N VAL A 151 -24.02 -26.14 9.08
CA VAL A 151 -23.96 -25.17 10.17
C VAL A 151 -22.53 -24.63 10.32
N ILE A 152 -22.39 -23.32 10.46
CA ILE A 152 -21.13 -22.67 10.87
C ILE A 152 -21.09 -22.55 12.39
N GLU A 153 -20.26 -23.35 13.05
CA GLU A 153 -20.04 -23.34 14.51
C GLU A 153 -18.68 -22.70 14.83
N ALA A 154 -18.69 -21.49 15.38
CA ALA A 154 -17.47 -20.77 15.78
C ALA A 154 -17.78 -19.74 16.87
N PRO A 155 -16.88 -19.48 17.84
CA PRO A 155 -17.13 -18.43 18.82
C PRO A 155 -17.41 -17.05 18.21
N VAL A 156 -16.66 -16.70 17.17
CA VAL A 156 -16.78 -15.45 16.43
C VAL A 156 -17.00 -15.77 14.95
N PHE A 157 -18.00 -15.15 14.33
CA PHE A 157 -18.22 -15.23 12.88
C PHE A 157 -18.45 -13.83 12.31
N ILE A 158 -17.62 -13.45 11.33
CA ILE A 158 -17.58 -12.13 10.71
C ILE A 158 -17.73 -12.32 9.20
N VAL A 159 -18.66 -11.58 8.62
CA VAL A 159 -18.77 -11.35 7.18
C VAL A 159 -18.66 -9.84 6.99
N GLU A 160 -17.60 -9.42 6.30
CA GLU A 160 -17.28 -8.03 6.00
C GLU A 160 -17.06 -7.92 4.49
N ASP A 161 -17.92 -7.16 3.82
CA ASP A 161 -18.02 -7.00 2.37
C ASP A 161 -17.88 -8.31 1.54
N HIS A 162 -18.26 -9.48 2.07
CA HIS A 162 -17.99 -10.76 1.39
C HIS A 162 -19.28 -11.49 0.99
N ASN A 163 -19.30 -12.15 -0.17
CA ASN A 163 -20.46 -12.96 -0.57
C ASN A 163 -20.51 -14.28 0.20
N THR A 164 -21.32 -14.32 1.26
CA THR A 164 -21.39 -15.46 2.18
C THR A 164 -22.81 -16.01 2.29
N VAL A 165 -22.99 -17.29 1.94
CA VAL A 165 -24.25 -18.03 2.04
C VAL A 165 -24.05 -19.23 2.96
N PHE A 166 -24.93 -19.40 3.94
CA PHE A 166 -24.88 -20.55 4.83
C PHE A 166 -26.28 -21.01 5.26
N ALA A 167 -26.42 -22.29 5.61
CA ALA A 167 -27.71 -22.85 6.02
C ALA A 167 -28.13 -22.42 7.44
N ASP A 168 -27.19 -22.45 8.39
CA ASP A 168 -27.42 -22.00 9.78
C ASP A 168 -26.08 -21.66 10.46
N ARG A 169 -26.13 -21.00 11.62
CA ARG A 169 -24.95 -20.61 12.40
C ARG A 169 -25.15 -20.86 13.89
N LYS A 170 -24.06 -21.20 14.57
CA LYS A 170 -24.00 -21.26 16.05
C LYS A 170 -22.76 -20.52 16.52
N ASN A 171 -22.93 -19.23 16.80
CA ASN A 171 -21.87 -18.35 17.28
C ASN A 171 -22.25 -17.78 18.64
N ASN A 172 -21.49 -18.15 19.67
CA ASN A 172 -21.86 -17.87 21.05
C ASN A 172 -21.27 -16.56 21.61
N LEU A 173 -20.26 -15.97 20.97
CA LEU A 173 -19.64 -14.73 21.46
C LEU A 173 -19.93 -13.54 20.56
N PHE A 174 -19.72 -13.68 19.25
CA PHE A 174 -19.86 -12.56 18.32
C PHE A 174 -20.32 -13.01 16.95
N TYR A 175 -21.18 -12.20 16.34
CA TYR A 175 -21.63 -12.35 14.97
C TYR A 175 -21.81 -10.98 14.33
N TYR A 176 -21.26 -10.81 13.13
CA TYR A 176 -21.39 -9.62 12.29
C TYR A 176 -21.53 -10.03 10.82
N ASN A 177 -22.43 -9.37 10.11
CA ASN A 177 -22.67 -9.56 8.68
C ASN A 177 -23.31 -8.29 8.10
N ASP A 178 -22.47 -7.42 7.58
CA ASP A 178 -22.81 -6.13 6.98
C ASP A 178 -23.86 -6.22 5.85
N ARG A 179 -23.91 -7.35 5.14
CA ARG A 179 -24.86 -7.60 4.04
C ARG A 179 -26.23 -8.11 4.47
N ALA A 180 -26.37 -8.67 5.67
CA ALA A 180 -27.61 -9.30 6.14
C ALA A 180 -28.35 -8.54 7.25
N ASN A 181 -27.71 -7.58 7.92
CA ASN A 181 -28.29 -6.78 9.01
C ASN A 181 -29.00 -7.62 10.10
N ASP A 182 -28.50 -8.84 10.38
CA ASP A 182 -29.09 -9.81 11.30
C ASP A 182 -28.21 -10.06 12.56
N PHE A 183 -27.37 -9.10 12.90
CA PHE A 183 -26.55 -9.08 14.11
C PHE A 183 -27.14 -8.18 15.21
N GLY A 184 -26.67 -8.38 16.45
CA GLY A 184 -27.15 -7.58 17.59
C GLY A 184 -26.57 -6.16 17.57
N PRO A 185 -27.30 -5.12 18.02
CA PRO A 185 -26.84 -3.72 17.96
C PRO A 185 -25.52 -3.41 18.70
N LYS A 186 -25.06 -4.29 19.60
CA LYS A 186 -23.77 -4.15 20.29
C LYS A 186 -22.58 -4.64 19.44
N ASN A 187 -22.86 -5.40 18.40
CA ASN A 187 -21.87 -5.91 17.45
C ASN A 187 -21.71 -4.98 16.24
N ASP A 188 -22.48 -3.90 16.19
CA ASP A 188 -22.43 -2.93 15.12
C ASP A 188 -21.05 -2.27 15.04
N CYS A 189 -20.57 -2.08 13.82
CA CYS A 189 -19.26 -1.49 13.51
C CYS A 189 -19.46 -0.10 12.89
N GLU A 190 -18.47 0.76 13.01
CA GLU A 190 -18.58 2.17 12.59
C GLU A 190 -17.55 2.46 11.51
N TYR A 191 -17.98 3.07 10.41
CA TYR A 191 -17.07 3.52 9.37
C TYR A 191 -16.51 4.91 9.72
N ASP A 192 -15.19 5.05 9.64
CA ASP A 192 -14.49 6.31 9.91
C ASP A 192 -14.13 7.01 8.60
N ASP A 193 -14.87 8.09 8.28
CA ASP A 193 -14.69 8.90 7.07
C ASP A 193 -13.28 9.51 6.95
N ASP A 194 -12.58 9.74 8.07
CA ASP A 194 -11.25 10.36 8.07
C ASP A 194 -10.15 9.36 7.69
N THR A 195 -10.33 8.09 8.09
CA THR A 195 -9.36 7.02 7.85
C THR A 195 -9.74 6.08 6.70
N ASP A 196 -10.98 6.13 6.22
CA ASP A 196 -11.54 5.20 5.24
C ASP A 196 -11.45 3.74 5.74
N GLU A 197 -11.62 3.54 7.06
CA GLU A 197 -11.53 2.24 7.71
C GLU A 197 -12.82 1.91 8.50
N GLU A 198 -13.17 0.62 8.53
CA GLU A 198 -14.24 0.12 9.39
C GLU A 198 -13.72 -0.24 10.79
N ILE A 199 -14.23 0.47 11.79
CA ILE A 199 -13.88 0.33 13.19
C ILE A 199 -14.72 -0.77 13.84
N ILE A 200 -14.04 -1.79 14.36
CA ILE A 200 -14.71 -2.93 14.99
C ILE A 200 -15.37 -2.56 16.33
N SER A 201 -16.50 -3.21 16.58
CA SER A 201 -17.30 -2.95 17.79
C SER A 201 -16.50 -3.15 19.08
N ALA A 202 -16.87 -2.39 20.12
CA ALA A 202 -16.29 -2.56 21.45
C ALA A 202 -16.52 -3.96 22.04
N GLU A 203 -17.57 -4.68 21.60
CA GLU A 203 -17.80 -6.06 22.01
C GLU A 203 -16.77 -7.01 21.40
N LEU A 204 -16.47 -6.88 20.10
CA LEU A 204 -15.42 -7.69 19.48
C LEU A 204 -14.06 -7.43 20.14
N ARG A 205 -13.70 -6.16 20.34
CA ARG A 205 -12.41 -5.76 20.98
C ARG A 205 -12.22 -6.37 22.37
N LYS A 206 -13.29 -6.53 23.15
CA LYS A 206 -13.20 -7.17 24.49
C LYS A 206 -12.78 -8.64 24.42
N LEU A 207 -13.12 -9.33 23.33
CA LEU A 207 -12.82 -10.74 23.12
C LEU A 207 -11.38 -10.99 22.65
N LEU A 208 -10.78 -10.02 21.94
CA LEU A 208 -9.46 -10.15 21.30
C LEU A 208 -8.29 -10.11 22.28
N ASP A 209 -7.33 -11.03 22.16
CA ASP A 209 -6.10 -11.08 22.96
C ASP A 209 -5.36 -9.74 22.97
N ASN A 210 -5.30 -9.06 21.83
CA ASN A 210 -4.80 -7.70 21.75
C ASN A 210 -5.97 -6.71 21.63
N PRO A 211 -6.30 -5.97 22.71
CA PRO A 211 -7.41 -4.99 22.68
C PRO A 211 -7.07 -3.73 21.89
N LEU A 212 -5.83 -3.57 21.40
CA LEU A 212 -5.41 -2.46 20.55
C LEU A 212 -5.81 -2.63 19.07
N ILE A 213 -6.36 -3.80 18.70
CA ILE A 213 -6.93 -4.02 17.36
C ILE A 213 -8.23 -3.21 17.28
N GLU A 214 -8.32 -2.34 16.29
CA GLU A 214 -9.42 -1.40 16.09
C GLU A 214 -10.15 -1.61 14.76
N THR A 215 -9.55 -2.31 13.79
CA THR A 215 -10.16 -2.51 12.47
C THR A 215 -10.20 -3.97 12.05
N PHE A 216 -11.06 -4.29 11.07
CA PHE A 216 -11.12 -5.61 10.46
C PHE A 216 -9.80 -5.96 9.76
N GLU A 217 -9.16 -5.01 9.09
CA GLU A 217 -7.84 -5.17 8.47
C GLU A 217 -6.76 -5.60 9.48
N GLU A 218 -6.72 -4.99 10.66
CA GLU A 218 -5.78 -5.37 11.71
C GLU A 218 -6.05 -6.78 12.27
N LEU A 219 -7.33 -7.18 12.39
CA LEU A 219 -7.72 -8.51 12.81
C LEU A 219 -7.39 -9.57 11.74
N LYS A 220 -7.69 -9.26 10.47
CA LYS A 220 -7.38 -10.09 9.31
C LYS A 220 -5.91 -10.46 9.30
N ARG A 221 -5.00 -9.49 9.43
CA ARG A 221 -3.54 -9.73 9.52
C ARG A 221 -3.13 -10.67 10.65
N GLU A 222 -3.87 -10.74 11.76
CA GLU A 222 -3.57 -11.74 12.80
C GLU A 222 -3.94 -13.16 12.36
N LEU A 223 -5.08 -13.32 11.69
CA LEU A 223 -5.55 -14.58 11.15
C LEU A 223 -4.69 -15.07 9.98
N GLU A 224 -4.18 -14.17 9.12
CA GLU A 224 -3.22 -14.48 8.05
C GLU A 224 -1.92 -15.11 8.57
N ASN A 225 -1.52 -14.73 9.79
CA ASN A 225 -0.37 -15.34 10.46
C ASN A 225 -0.72 -16.65 11.18
N GLY A 226 -1.97 -17.11 11.08
CA GLY A 226 -2.52 -18.30 11.73
C GLY A 226 -2.51 -18.23 13.25
N LYS A 227 -2.54 -17.02 13.82
CA LYS A 227 -2.46 -16.82 15.27
C LYS A 227 -3.79 -17.13 15.93
N LEU A 228 -3.71 -17.47 17.22
CA LEU A 228 -4.86 -17.42 18.09
C LEU A 228 -5.14 -15.95 18.46
N VAL A 229 -6.39 -15.52 18.33
CA VAL A 229 -6.78 -14.11 18.51
C VAL A 229 -7.76 -13.90 19.65
N LEU A 230 -8.39 -14.93 20.21
CA LEU A 230 -9.33 -14.77 21.33
C LEU A 230 -8.67 -15.04 22.69
N LYS A 231 -8.91 -14.16 23.67
CA LYS A 231 -8.37 -14.29 25.04
C LYS A 231 -8.67 -15.65 25.68
N GLN A 232 -9.87 -16.17 25.46
CA GLN A 232 -10.34 -17.43 26.07
C GLN A 232 -9.49 -18.65 25.69
N ASN A 233 -8.77 -18.57 24.57
CA ASN A 233 -7.94 -19.67 24.08
C ASN A 233 -6.49 -19.60 24.57
N ASN A 234 -6.16 -18.64 25.45
CA ASN A 234 -4.85 -18.47 26.09
C ASN A 234 -3.69 -18.52 25.07
N PRO A 235 -3.65 -17.58 24.11
CA PRO A 235 -2.56 -17.53 23.13
C PRO A 235 -1.20 -17.39 23.84
N PRO A 236 -0.09 -17.84 23.20
CA PRO A 236 1.24 -17.68 23.76
C PRO A 236 1.56 -16.20 24.05
N ALA A 237 2.17 -15.95 25.21
CA ALA A 237 2.61 -14.61 25.59
C ALA A 237 3.60 -14.04 24.56
N LYS A 238 3.36 -12.80 24.14
CA LYS A 238 4.19 -12.08 23.16
C LYS A 238 5.27 -11.31 23.89
N ASN A 239 6.54 -11.62 23.60
CA ASN A 239 7.68 -10.91 24.20
C ASN A 239 8.11 -9.70 23.34
N TYR A 240 9.12 -8.96 23.79
CA TYR A 240 9.67 -7.83 23.04
C TYR A 240 10.18 -8.24 21.65
N GLU A 241 10.87 -9.38 21.54
CA GLU A 241 11.42 -9.87 20.26
C GLU A 241 10.32 -10.12 19.23
N TYR A 242 9.16 -10.64 19.66
CA TYR A 242 7.98 -10.79 18.82
C TYR A 242 7.51 -9.45 18.25
N TRP A 243 7.34 -8.44 19.11
CA TRP A 243 6.88 -7.11 18.68
C TRP A 243 7.90 -6.42 17.79
N GLN A 244 9.19 -6.58 18.09
CA GLN A 244 10.27 -6.06 17.26
C GLN A 244 10.23 -6.66 15.84
N LYS A 245 10.12 -7.99 15.70
CA LYS A 245 10.01 -8.64 14.39
C LYS A 245 8.78 -8.20 13.62
N ARG A 246 7.67 -8.03 14.33
CA ARG A 246 6.41 -7.57 13.75
C ARG A 246 6.53 -6.16 13.17
N VAL A 247 7.03 -5.21 13.96
CA VAL A 247 7.26 -3.82 13.54
C VAL A 247 8.29 -3.72 12.40
N LEU A 248 9.33 -4.56 12.42
CA LEU A 248 10.30 -4.65 11.32
C LEU A 248 9.67 -5.10 10.00
N SER A 249 8.66 -5.97 10.06
CA SER A 249 7.94 -6.44 8.88
C SER A 249 6.92 -5.42 8.36
N ASN A 250 6.25 -4.71 9.27
CA ASN A 250 5.29 -3.67 8.93
C ASN A 250 5.27 -2.59 10.01
N TYR A 251 5.68 -1.37 9.66
CA TYR A 251 5.76 -0.26 10.61
C TYR A 251 4.41 0.11 11.24
N ARG A 252 3.29 -0.16 10.55
CA ARG A 252 1.93 0.10 11.05
C ARG A 252 1.60 -0.74 12.29
N ASP A 253 2.25 -1.90 12.45
CA ASP A 253 2.06 -2.74 13.63
C ASP A 253 2.57 -2.08 14.92
N LEU A 254 3.31 -0.95 14.84
CA LEU A 254 3.67 -0.17 16.03
C LEU A 254 2.42 0.30 16.80
N LYS A 255 1.30 0.55 16.11
CA LYS A 255 0.00 0.87 16.73
C LYS A 255 -0.46 -0.22 17.69
N LEU A 256 -0.26 -1.48 17.31
CA LEU A 256 -0.71 -2.69 18.02
C LEU A 256 0.21 -3.13 19.16
N VAL A 257 1.35 -2.45 19.38
CA VAL A 257 2.30 -2.82 20.43
C VAL A 257 1.79 -2.34 21.81
N PRO A 258 1.63 -3.24 22.80
CA PRO A 258 1.29 -2.86 24.17
C PRO A 258 2.30 -1.86 24.77
N ALA A 259 1.83 -0.97 25.64
CA ALA A 259 2.66 0.11 26.21
C ALA A 259 3.95 -0.40 26.87
N GLU A 260 3.91 -1.57 27.52
CA GLU A 260 5.08 -2.20 28.15
C GLU A 260 6.20 -2.60 27.16
N TYR A 261 5.87 -2.82 25.89
CA TYR A 261 6.80 -3.19 24.83
C TYR A 261 7.07 -2.05 23.83
N LYS A 262 6.25 -0.99 23.82
CA LYS A 262 6.39 0.19 22.97
C LYS A 262 7.48 1.12 23.52
N THR A 263 8.71 0.64 23.54
CA THR A 263 9.86 1.38 24.05
C THR A 263 10.33 2.44 23.05
N LYS A 264 11.08 3.44 23.54
CA LYS A 264 11.77 4.41 22.69
C LYS A 264 12.62 3.74 21.60
N ALA A 265 13.36 2.68 21.96
CA ALA A 265 14.21 1.94 21.02
C ALA A 265 13.40 1.27 19.90
N LEU A 266 12.21 0.73 20.20
CA LEU A 266 11.33 0.15 19.19
C LEU A 266 10.75 1.23 18.26
N CYS A 267 10.35 2.37 18.83
CA CYS A 267 9.85 3.52 18.06
C CYS A 267 10.93 4.08 17.11
N GLU A 268 12.16 4.27 17.62
CA GLU A 268 13.32 4.71 16.82
C GLU A 268 13.62 3.72 15.70
N LEU A 269 13.55 2.41 15.96
CA LEU A 269 13.73 1.38 14.95
C LEU A 269 12.68 1.47 13.84
N ALA A 270 11.40 1.71 14.16
CA ALA A 270 10.36 1.91 13.15
C ALA A 270 10.59 3.18 12.32
N LEU A 271 10.99 4.27 12.98
CA LEU A 271 11.28 5.57 12.36
C LEU A 271 12.54 5.56 11.48
N ASP A 272 13.52 4.73 11.82
CA ASP A 272 14.70 4.51 11.00
C ASP A 272 14.36 3.76 9.70
N ILE A 273 13.25 3.02 9.64
CA ILE A 273 12.70 2.45 8.40
C ILE A 273 11.93 3.52 7.63
N THR A 274 10.97 4.18 8.28
CA THR A 274 10.10 5.17 7.63
C THR A 274 9.53 6.20 8.60
N PHE A 275 9.51 7.47 8.20
CA PHE A 275 8.87 8.54 8.99
C PHE A 275 7.35 8.35 9.10
N HIS A 276 6.73 7.52 8.25
CA HIS A 276 5.31 7.19 8.33
C HIS A 276 4.93 6.44 9.62
N ALA A 277 5.90 5.96 10.39
CA ALA A 277 5.66 5.37 11.71
C ALA A 277 5.37 6.41 12.80
N LEU A 278 5.70 7.69 12.59
CA LEU A 278 5.60 8.75 13.59
C LEU A 278 4.20 8.88 14.25
N PRO A 279 3.07 8.77 13.51
CA PRO A 279 1.73 8.81 14.11
C PRO A 279 1.46 7.71 15.16
N PHE A 280 2.22 6.62 15.15
CA PHE A 280 2.05 5.49 16.07
C PHE A 280 3.02 5.53 17.27
N VAL A 281 3.92 6.52 17.31
CA VAL A 281 4.90 6.73 18.38
C VAL A 281 4.21 7.41 19.56
N SER A 282 4.49 6.95 20.77
CA SER A 282 4.00 7.60 21.99
C SER A 282 4.45 9.06 22.04
N GLN A 283 3.54 9.98 22.34
CA GLN A 283 3.80 11.42 22.38
C GLN A 283 4.99 11.81 23.27
N GLU A 284 5.20 11.08 24.37
CA GLU A 284 6.34 11.27 25.28
C GLU A 284 7.72 11.06 24.63
N PHE A 285 7.80 10.36 23.49
CA PHE A 285 9.05 10.13 22.76
C PHE A 285 9.25 11.10 21.59
N ILE A 286 8.25 11.91 21.25
CA ILE A 286 8.35 12.90 20.18
C ILE A 286 9.01 14.15 20.77
N THR A 287 10.22 14.45 20.32
CA THR A 287 10.99 15.63 20.75
C THR A 287 11.40 16.48 19.56
N PRO A 288 11.73 17.77 19.75
CA PRO A 288 12.24 18.62 18.68
C PRO A 288 13.46 18.02 17.97
N GLU A 289 14.35 17.36 18.71
CA GLU A 289 15.55 16.72 18.16
C GLU A 289 15.20 15.51 17.28
N LEU A 290 14.18 14.74 17.65
CA LEU A 290 13.68 13.64 16.83
C LEU A 290 13.04 14.16 15.54
N CYS A 291 12.19 15.18 15.65
CA CYS A 291 11.56 15.87 14.52
C CYS A 291 12.60 16.39 13.53
N GLU A 292 13.65 17.05 14.03
CA GLU A 292 14.78 17.51 13.23
C GLU A 292 15.54 16.35 12.57
N LYS A 293 15.83 15.26 13.30
CA LYS A 293 16.48 14.06 12.75
C LYS A 293 15.69 13.48 11.57
N LEU A 294 14.37 13.38 11.71
CA LEU A 294 13.48 12.85 10.66
C LEU A 294 13.49 13.74 9.43
N VAL A 295 13.30 15.05 9.62
CA VAL A 295 13.28 16.04 8.54
C VAL A 295 14.62 16.12 7.81
N THR A 296 15.72 16.05 8.56
CA THR A 296 17.07 16.06 7.97
C THR A 296 17.28 14.86 7.05
N LYS A 297 16.76 13.69 7.43
CA LYS A 297 16.84 12.46 6.63
C LYS A 297 15.93 12.51 5.40
N ASP A 298 14.71 13.03 5.56
CA ASP A 298 13.75 13.21 4.46
C ASP A 298 12.85 14.42 4.73
N GLY A 299 12.92 15.45 3.86
CA GLY A 299 12.15 16.68 4.01
C GLY A 299 10.63 16.46 4.00
N PHE A 300 10.15 15.35 3.43
CA PHE A 300 8.74 14.96 3.46
C PHE A 300 8.24 14.53 4.85
N ALA A 301 9.14 14.26 5.81
CA ALA A 301 8.75 13.89 7.16
C ALA A 301 7.96 14.99 7.88
N ILE A 302 8.13 16.26 7.47
CA ILE A 302 7.41 17.40 8.04
C ILE A 302 5.88 17.23 8.03
N GLN A 303 5.33 16.50 7.05
CA GLN A 303 3.89 16.23 6.92
C GLN A 303 3.31 15.36 8.05
N LYS A 304 4.16 14.59 8.76
CA LYS A 304 3.74 13.69 9.84
C LYS A 304 4.11 14.22 11.22
N ILE A 305 4.82 15.35 11.28
CA ILE A 305 5.25 15.95 12.55
C ILE A 305 4.05 16.64 13.21
N PRO A 306 3.81 16.42 14.52
CA PRO A 306 2.75 17.12 15.22
C PRO A 306 2.93 18.64 15.16
N HIS A 307 1.82 19.36 15.00
CA HIS A 307 1.82 20.80 14.72
C HIS A 307 2.60 21.62 15.77
N GLU A 308 2.60 21.19 17.04
CA GLU A 308 3.29 21.85 18.14
C GLU A 308 4.81 21.86 18.01
N PHE A 309 5.38 20.97 17.17
CA PHE A 309 6.82 20.92 16.87
C PHE A 309 7.18 21.60 15.54
N ILE A 310 6.18 22.00 14.74
CA ILE A 310 6.44 22.67 13.47
C ILE A 310 6.84 24.12 13.75
N THR A 311 8.08 24.45 13.40
CA THR A 311 8.65 25.79 13.54
C THR A 311 9.20 26.28 12.22
N LYS A 312 9.43 27.58 12.09
CA LYS A 312 10.11 28.19 10.94
C LYS A 312 11.46 27.53 10.65
N GLU A 313 12.26 27.26 11.70
CA GLU A 313 13.56 26.61 11.56
C GLU A 313 13.41 25.19 11.01
N LEU A 314 12.46 24.42 11.52
CA LEU A 314 12.20 23.06 11.05
C LEU A 314 11.69 23.04 9.60
N CYS A 315 10.83 23.98 9.21
CA CYS A 315 10.36 24.11 7.82
C CYS A 315 11.49 24.47 6.85
N LEU A 316 12.45 25.30 7.28
CA LEU A 316 13.64 25.59 6.50
C LEU A 316 14.54 24.35 6.36
N LYS A 317 14.74 23.58 7.44
CA LYS A 317 15.47 22.30 7.38
C LYS A 317 14.78 21.31 6.44
N ALA A 318 13.45 21.22 6.47
CA ALA A 318 12.68 20.39 5.53
C ALA A 318 12.87 20.81 4.08
N SER A 319 12.90 22.12 3.84
CA SER A 319 13.19 22.69 2.53
C SER A 319 14.60 22.36 2.05
N GLN A 320 15.60 22.38 2.93
CA GLN A 320 16.98 22.00 2.62
C GLN A 320 17.12 20.49 2.31
N SER A 321 16.36 19.65 3.02
CA SER A 321 16.35 18.19 2.81
C SER A 321 15.47 17.71 1.65
N GLY A 322 14.82 18.65 0.94
CA GLY A 322 13.97 18.36 -0.22
C GLY A 322 12.55 17.97 0.19
N THR A 323 11.62 18.90 0.01
CA THR A 323 10.17 18.74 0.27
C THR A 323 9.36 19.54 -0.75
N LEU A 324 8.05 19.64 -0.58
CA LEU A 324 7.16 20.48 -1.39
C LEU A 324 6.64 21.68 -0.58
N ILE A 325 6.41 22.79 -1.28
CA ILE A 325 5.92 24.01 -0.62
C ILE A 325 4.50 23.80 -0.07
N SER A 326 3.65 23.06 -0.79
CA SER A 326 2.29 22.70 -0.39
C SER A 326 2.19 21.86 0.89
N ILE A 327 3.30 21.26 1.34
CA ILE A 327 3.34 20.51 2.61
C ILE A 327 3.68 21.43 3.79
N ILE A 328 4.35 22.54 3.54
CA ILE A 328 4.77 23.49 4.58
C ILE A 328 3.60 24.41 4.92
N PRO A 329 3.30 24.66 6.21
CA PRO A 329 2.26 25.60 6.59
C PRO A 329 2.53 27.01 6.07
N SER A 330 1.51 27.63 5.47
CA SER A 330 1.62 28.93 4.77
C SER A 330 2.11 30.07 5.67
N GLU A 331 1.86 30.00 6.98
CA GLU A 331 2.32 30.98 7.97
C GLU A 331 3.86 31.05 8.09
N PHE A 332 4.58 30.02 7.62
CA PHE A 332 6.04 29.98 7.63
C PHE A 332 6.66 30.34 6.28
N TYR A 333 5.85 30.66 5.27
CA TYR A 333 6.37 31.02 3.96
C TYR A 333 7.23 32.28 4.03
N SER A 334 8.35 32.21 3.32
CA SER A 334 9.24 33.32 3.05
C SER A 334 9.87 33.12 1.67
N GLU A 335 10.35 34.20 1.05
CA GLU A 335 11.06 34.10 -0.22
C GLU A 335 12.28 33.16 -0.11
N GLU A 336 13.03 33.24 0.99
CA GLU A 336 14.14 32.33 1.29
C GLU A 336 13.70 30.86 1.34
N LEU A 337 12.60 30.57 2.04
CA LEU A 337 12.11 29.21 2.20
C LEU A 337 11.66 28.63 0.86
N ILE A 338 10.83 29.37 0.11
CA ILE A 338 10.31 28.93 -1.20
C ILE A 338 11.46 28.66 -2.17
N LEU A 339 12.43 29.57 -2.24
CA LEU A 339 13.62 29.39 -3.07
C LEU A 339 14.42 28.16 -2.66
N THR A 340 14.58 27.94 -1.35
CA THR A 340 15.29 26.77 -0.81
C THR A 340 14.57 25.48 -1.19
N THR A 341 13.24 25.44 -1.08
CA THR A 341 12.42 24.29 -1.49
C THR A 341 12.58 24.01 -2.99
N PHE A 342 12.57 25.04 -3.84
CA PHE A 342 12.67 24.87 -5.29
C PHE A 342 14.04 24.31 -5.73
N LYS A 343 15.10 24.77 -5.06
CA LYS A 343 16.49 24.36 -5.33
C LYS A 343 16.77 22.92 -4.90
N ASN A 344 16.21 22.49 -3.77
CA ASN A 344 16.49 21.16 -3.19
C ASN A 344 15.38 20.13 -3.44
N GLY A 345 14.24 20.54 -4.02
CA GLY A 345 13.12 19.67 -4.31
C GLY A 345 13.50 18.55 -5.28
N LYS A 346 13.23 17.30 -4.86
CA LYS A 346 13.40 16.09 -5.68
C LYS A 346 12.45 16.03 -6.88
N HIS A 347 11.33 16.75 -6.79
CA HIS A 347 10.32 16.89 -7.84
C HIS A 347 10.36 18.29 -8.47
N GLU A 348 9.71 18.43 -9.63
CA GLU A 348 9.49 19.74 -10.23
C GLU A 348 8.58 20.56 -9.31
N PRO A 349 9.01 21.75 -8.85
CA PRO A 349 8.23 22.61 -7.98
C PRO A 349 7.05 23.14 -8.79
N ASP A 350 5.87 22.98 -8.21
CA ASP A 350 4.70 23.63 -8.74
C ASP A 350 4.65 25.07 -8.23
N ILE A 351 4.96 26.02 -9.12
CA ILE A 351 4.85 27.45 -8.83
C ILE A 351 3.40 27.87 -8.52
N ASN A 352 2.40 27.07 -8.93
CA ASN A 352 0.99 27.33 -8.59
C ASN A 352 0.70 27.11 -7.09
N ASP A 353 1.55 26.37 -6.37
CA ASP A 353 1.43 26.20 -4.92
C ASP A 353 1.94 27.44 -4.15
N VAL A 354 2.56 28.41 -4.84
CA VAL A 354 3.10 29.63 -4.22
C VAL A 354 2.05 30.75 -4.23
N PRO A 355 1.69 31.33 -3.06
CA PRO A 355 0.76 32.44 -2.99
C PRO A 355 1.26 33.68 -3.75
N SER A 356 0.32 34.44 -4.35
CA SER A 356 0.61 35.60 -5.20
C SER A 356 1.50 36.65 -4.53
N GLU A 357 1.41 36.85 -3.21
CA GLU A 357 2.25 37.79 -2.47
C GLU A 357 3.75 37.42 -2.48
N PHE A 358 4.08 36.15 -2.71
CA PHE A 358 5.46 35.67 -2.83
C PHE A 358 5.94 35.57 -4.27
N ILE A 359 5.08 35.82 -5.27
CA ILE A 359 5.45 35.84 -6.69
C ILE A 359 6.21 37.15 -7.01
N THR A 360 7.48 37.18 -6.63
CA THR A 360 8.41 38.28 -6.91
C THR A 360 9.17 38.03 -8.21
N ASP A 361 9.70 39.10 -8.80
CA ASP A 361 10.53 38.98 -10.01
C ASP A 361 11.79 38.16 -9.71
N SER A 362 12.33 38.29 -8.49
CA SER A 362 13.47 37.53 -7.97
C SER A 362 13.16 36.04 -7.86
N LEU A 363 12.00 35.67 -7.31
CA LEU A 363 11.55 34.28 -7.27
C LEU A 363 11.41 33.69 -8.67
N LEU A 364 10.77 34.40 -9.59
CA LEU A 364 10.56 33.92 -10.96
C LEU A 364 11.87 33.77 -11.73
N GLU A 365 12.84 34.67 -11.51
CA GLU A 365 14.18 34.56 -12.07
C GLU A 365 14.86 33.26 -11.62
N GLU A 366 14.88 32.99 -10.32
CA GLU A 366 15.47 31.76 -9.78
C GLU A 366 14.69 30.51 -10.22
N TYR A 367 13.36 30.55 -10.28
CA TYR A 367 12.53 29.46 -10.78
C TYR A 367 12.91 29.05 -12.21
N VAL A 368 13.16 30.03 -13.09
CA VAL A 368 13.64 29.76 -14.46
C VAL A 368 15.04 29.15 -14.43
N LYS A 369 15.97 29.67 -13.62
CA LYS A 369 17.35 29.17 -13.56
C LYS A 369 17.45 27.70 -13.16
N ILE A 370 16.55 27.20 -12.32
CA ILE A 370 16.54 25.78 -11.90
C ILE A 370 16.00 24.86 -13.03
N GLY A 371 15.68 25.41 -14.21
CA GLY A 371 15.25 24.64 -15.39
C GLY A 371 13.79 24.18 -15.34
N LYS A 372 13.01 24.69 -14.38
CA LYS A 372 11.66 24.23 -14.04
C LYS A 372 10.55 25.19 -14.56
N GLY A 373 10.87 26.04 -15.54
CA GLY A 373 10.05 27.19 -15.98
C GLY A 373 8.77 26.90 -16.77
N LEU A 374 8.26 25.66 -16.83
CA LEU A 374 7.11 25.29 -17.69
C LEU A 374 5.88 26.19 -17.48
N TRP A 375 5.64 26.63 -16.25
CA TRP A 375 4.45 27.41 -15.88
C TRP A 375 4.67 28.94 -15.85
N LEU A 376 5.85 29.43 -16.25
CA LEU A 376 6.19 30.86 -16.18
C LEU A 376 5.16 31.75 -16.89
N ASP A 377 4.67 31.32 -18.06
CA ASP A 377 3.72 32.09 -18.88
C ASP A 377 2.39 32.31 -18.14
N LYS A 378 1.89 31.24 -17.53
CA LYS A 378 0.65 31.27 -16.76
C LYS A 378 0.81 32.15 -15.52
N VAL A 379 1.85 31.91 -14.73
CA VAL A 379 2.09 32.65 -13.46
C VAL A 379 2.34 34.13 -13.71
N CYS A 380 3.10 34.49 -14.74
CA CYS A 380 3.31 35.89 -15.11
C CYS A 380 1.98 36.58 -15.45
N LYS A 381 1.12 35.91 -16.24
CA LYS A 381 -0.18 36.46 -16.64
C LYS A 381 -1.11 36.66 -15.44
N GLU A 382 -1.19 35.67 -14.54
CA GLU A 382 -2.07 35.70 -13.36
C GLU A 382 -1.63 36.74 -12.32
N ASN A 383 -0.33 37.03 -12.24
CA ASN A 383 0.24 37.96 -11.27
C ASN A 383 0.66 39.32 -11.88
N GLY A 384 0.29 39.60 -13.12
CA GLY A 384 0.59 40.87 -13.79
C GLY A 384 2.08 41.16 -13.98
N LYS A 385 2.90 40.12 -14.18
CA LYS A 385 4.35 40.23 -14.40
C LYS A 385 4.70 40.23 -15.88
N ASP A 386 5.72 41.00 -16.26
CA ASP A 386 6.25 40.94 -17.62
C ASP A 386 7.28 39.81 -17.77
N LYS A 387 6.85 38.72 -18.43
CA LYS A 387 7.68 37.54 -18.71
C LYS A 387 9.01 37.92 -19.38
N LEU A 388 8.99 38.82 -20.36
CA LEU A 388 10.20 39.15 -21.11
C LEU A 388 11.24 39.82 -20.21
N SER A 389 10.81 40.74 -19.33
CA SER A 389 11.68 41.34 -18.33
C SER A 389 12.29 40.30 -17.38
N ILE A 390 11.54 39.29 -16.95
CA ILE A 390 12.08 38.19 -16.12
C ILE A 390 13.15 37.40 -16.88
N LEU A 391 12.87 36.98 -18.12
CA LEU A 391 13.82 36.23 -18.94
C LEU A 391 15.10 37.02 -19.21
N LYS A 392 14.99 38.34 -19.42
CA LYS A 392 16.17 39.21 -19.57
C LYS A 392 17.02 39.23 -18.31
N ARG A 393 16.42 39.32 -17.11
CA ARG A 393 17.14 39.24 -15.83
C ARG A 393 17.88 37.91 -15.67
N VAL A 394 17.27 36.80 -16.09
CA VAL A 394 17.92 35.48 -16.11
C VAL A 394 19.11 35.46 -17.07
N ILE A 395 18.95 36.01 -18.27
CA ILE A 395 20.05 36.13 -19.24
C ILE A 395 21.18 37.00 -18.68
N ASP A 396 20.88 38.17 -18.12
CA ASP A 396 21.86 39.10 -17.55
C ASP A 396 22.68 38.47 -16.41
N SER A 397 22.12 37.45 -15.74
CA SER A 397 22.76 36.79 -14.60
C SER A 397 23.86 35.79 -14.98
N GLY A 398 23.96 35.37 -16.25
CA GLY A 398 25.02 34.47 -16.69
C GLY A 398 24.67 33.64 -17.92
N ILE A 399 25.67 33.36 -18.77
CA ILE A 399 25.53 32.61 -20.02
C ILE A 399 25.15 31.14 -19.78
N GLU A 400 25.50 30.60 -18.62
CA GLU A 400 25.12 29.27 -18.16
C GLU A 400 23.61 29.07 -18.04
N ASN A 401 22.84 30.17 -17.88
CA ASN A 401 21.39 30.11 -17.74
C ASN A 401 20.65 30.06 -19.08
N LEU A 402 21.36 30.22 -20.22
CA LEU A 402 20.74 30.18 -21.54
C LEU A 402 20.07 28.84 -21.83
N ASP A 403 20.56 27.73 -21.25
CA ASP A 403 19.94 26.42 -21.44
C ASP A 403 18.51 26.37 -20.92
N ALA A 404 18.28 26.91 -19.72
CA ALA A 404 16.98 26.95 -19.09
C ALA A 404 16.02 27.86 -19.87
N VAL A 405 16.51 29.02 -20.32
CA VAL A 405 15.73 29.98 -21.10
C VAL A 405 15.39 29.44 -22.49
N PHE A 406 16.37 28.96 -23.26
CA PHE A 406 16.16 28.42 -24.60
C PHE A 406 15.44 27.07 -24.59
N GLY A 407 15.56 26.30 -23.52
CA GLY A 407 14.83 25.06 -23.28
C GLY A 407 13.32 25.28 -23.34
N SER A 408 12.81 26.22 -22.56
CA SER A 408 11.37 26.37 -22.30
C SER A 408 10.74 27.65 -22.86
N HIS A 409 11.53 28.69 -23.13
CA HIS A 409 11.04 30.02 -23.51
C HIS A 409 11.76 30.61 -24.73
N PHE A 410 11.88 29.82 -25.79
CA PHE A 410 12.55 30.22 -27.02
C PHE A 410 11.66 31.14 -27.89
N SER A 411 12.04 32.41 -28.03
CA SER A 411 11.43 33.38 -28.95
C SER A 411 12.49 34.25 -29.63
N LYS A 412 12.11 34.99 -30.68
CA LYS A 412 13.01 35.92 -31.37
C LYS A 412 13.55 36.99 -30.42
N GLU A 413 12.68 37.61 -29.63
CA GLU A 413 13.04 38.68 -28.69
C GLU A 413 14.04 38.21 -27.64
N VAL A 414 13.91 36.96 -27.19
CA VAL A 414 14.81 36.33 -26.22
C VAL A 414 16.18 36.05 -26.85
N VAL A 415 16.21 35.53 -28.07
CA VAL A 415 17.45 35.27 -28.82
C VAL A 415 18.18 36.57 -29.15
N ASP A 416 17.48 37.58 -29.68
CA ASP A 416 18.05 38.87 -30.04
C ASP A 416 18.73 39.53 -28.82
N TYR A 417 18.07 39.47 -27.65
CA TYR A 417 18.62 39.99 -26.40
C TYR A 417 19.84 39.19 -25.91
N ALA A 418 19.76 37.86 -25.89
CA ALA A 418 20.88 37.00 -25.49
C ALA A 418 22.09 37.18 -26.42
N ALA A 419 21.87 37.30 -27.73
CA ALA A 419 22.91 37.55 -28.72
C ALA A 419 23.59 38.92 -28.50
N ALA A 420 22.81 39.96 -28.18
CA ALA A 420 23.37 41.29 -27.88
C ALA A 420 24.36 41.27 -26.69
N ILE A 421 24.17 40.34 -25.76
CA ILE A 421 25.03 40.20 -24.56
C ILE A 421 26.18 39.22 -24.81
N TYR A 422 25.93 38.07 -25.45
CA TYR A 422 26.86 36.94 -25.49
C TYR A 422 27.45 36.60 -26.86
N ASN A 423 26.91 37.14 -27.97
CA ASN A 423 27.51 36.96 -29.30
C ASN A 423 28.67 37.95 -29.52
N ASN A 424 29.74 37.78 -28.75
CA ASN A 424 30.95 38.60 -28.81
C ASN A 424 32.20 37.74 -28.62
N GLU A 425 33.39 38.33 -28.77
CA GLU A 425 34.65 37.58 -28.71
C GLU A 425 34.89 36.89 -27.37
N ASN A 426 34.41 37.44 -26.25
CA ASN A 426 34.66 36.90 -24.91
C ASN A 426 33.87 35.60 -24.65
N HIS A 427 32.68 35.46 -25.25
CA HIS A 427 31.77 34.32 -25.03
C HIS A 427 31.53 33.48 -26.29
N LYS A 428 32.28 33.75 -27.37
CA LYS A 428 32.05 33.19 -28.71
C LYS A 428 31.92 31.67 -28.72
N GLN A 429 32.77 30.96 -27.99
CA GLN A 429 32.76 29.51 -27.96
C GLN A 429 31.50 28.94 -27.28
N GLU A 430 31.13 29.50 -26.12
CA GLU A 430 29.97 29.08 -25.34
C GLU A 430 28.67 29.39 -26.07
N TRP A 431 28.56 30.61 -26.62
CA TRP A 431 27.44 31.02 -27.46
C TRP A 431 27.23 30.07 -28.64
N ASN A 432 28.30 29.77 -29.38
CA ASN A 432 28.24 28.85 -30.52
C ASN A 432 27.76 27.44 -30.10
N ASN A 433 28.14 26.96 -28.92
CA ASN A 433 27.66 25.67 -28.41
C ASN A 433 26.12 25.69 -28.22
N TYR A 434 25.56 26.77 -27.68
CA TYR A 434 24.11 26.93 -27.54
C TYR A 434 23.39 27.05 -28.89
N VAL A 435 23.93 27.85 -29.81
CA VAL A 435 23.39 27.96 -31.17
C VAL A 435 23.32 26.58 -31.84
N GLN A 436 24.39 25.77 -31.73
CA GLN A 436 24.39 24.41 -32.27
C GLN A 436 23.41 23.48 -31.54
N LYS A 437 23.36 23.53 -30.19
CA LYS A 437 22.44 22.72 -29.38
C LYS A 437 20.97 22.98 -29.73
N TYR A 438 20.60 24.24 -29.97
CA TYR A 438 19.23 24.66 -30.27
C TYR A 438 19.00 24.97 -31.75
N LYS A 439 19.88 24.54 -32.65
CA LYS A 439 19.85 24.87 -34.09
C LYS A 439 18.47 24.74 -34.74
N VAL A 440 17.76 23.64 -34.46
CA VAL A 440 16.41 23.40 -34.99
C VAL A 440 15.42 24.50 -34.58
N LYS A 441 15.54 25.04 -33.35
CA LYS A 441 14.68 26.15 -32.88
C LYS A 441 15.04 27.47 -33.56
N PHE A 442 16.32 27.73 -33.82
CA PHE A 442 16.79 28.89 -34.60
C PHE A 442 16.26 28.86 -36.03
N GLU A 443 16.44 27.73 -36.73
CA GLU A 443 15.94 27.54 -38.11
C GLU A 443 14.43 27.70 -38.19
N ARG A 444 13.68 27.14 -37.22
CA ARG A 444 12.21 27.23 -37.17
C ARG A 444 11.69 28.66 -37.02
N LEU A 445 12.45 29.55 -36.38
CA LEU A 445 12.10 30.97 -36.23
C LEU A 445 12.77 31.87 -37.29
N GLU A 446 13.39 31.28 -38.32
CA GLU A 446 14.09 31.99 -39.39
C GLU A 446 15.26 32.87 -38.90
N LEU A 447 15.87 32.51 -37.76
CA LEU A 447 16.96 33.25 -37.11
C LEU A 447 18.34 32.81 -37.65
N ASN A 448 18.45 32.67 -38.98
CA ASN A 448 19.64 32.12 -39.64
C ASN A 448 20.87 33.04 -39.56
N GLU A 449 20.68 34.33 -39.29
CA GLU A 449 21.77 35.28 -39.06
C GLU A 449 22.66 34.94 -37.85
N TYR A 450 22.21 34.05 -36.95
CA TYR A 450 22.95 33.61 -35.77
C TYR A 450 23.59 32.22 -35.91
N LEU A 451 23.28 31.48 -36.99
CA LEU A 451 23.84 30.15 -37.30
C LEU A 451 25.19 30.28 -38.03
#